data_AF-A0A2H0WM01-F1
#
_entry.id   AF-A0A2H0WM01-F1
#
_cell.length_a   1.000
_cell.length_b   1.000
_cell.length_c   1.000
_cell.angle_alpha   90.00
_cell.angle_beta   90.00
_cell.angle_gamma   90.00
#
_symmetry.space_group_name_H-M   'P 1'
#
loop_
_entity.id
_entity.type
_entity.pdbx_description
1 polymer ?
#
loop_
_entity_poly.entity_id
_entity_poly.type
_entity_poly.pdbx_seq_one_letter_code
_entity_poly.pdbx_strand_id
1 'polypeptide(L)'
;MKFLSFFFNNPLFEGFIYWIKTLWFLWVPLFLIFLFCKSWVARLRGRYLKNLRWQLLEIKLPREIYKSPRAMEVVLNAFHQTRDGNLINKYWEGFLRAWFSLEIAGIDGNVHFFVRTQRFFRNLVEAQFYAQYPDIEIVEVEDYTRAAHFEDMEEWNMWGAEFGLTNDDAFPIRTYTDYGLHETITKEEQKTDPLTSVLEFLGSLKHGEQVWYQFILRATKKDWKAEGKKAIGKILGVSPEASLEEKSQAMSGLSSGQKEMIKAVERNISKLGFDVVTRGMYIARRDVFDFVNVVSLMGVMKQYNALDLNGFKPVNSTVVDYFFKKRRSARKKRIKLNAFRNRGSFYYPYVYSSFVLNSEELATVYHFPGRVAETPTFGRIEAKKSEPPANLPV
;
A
#
# COMPACT_ATOMS: atom_id res chain seq x y z
N MET A 1 47.63 0.37 -9.85
CA MET A 1 48.17 1.53 -9.08
C MET A 1 48.70 2.67 -9.95
N LYS A 2 49.33 2.45 -11.11
CA LYS A 2 49.87 3.55 -11.96
C LYS A 2 48.83 4.50 -12.60
N PHE A 3 47.59 4.05 -12.81
CA PHE A 3 46.53 4.87 -13.41
C PHE A 3 45.95 5.90 -12.42
N LEU A 4 45.84 5.54 -11.14
CA LEU A 4 45.41 6.45 -10.08
C LEU A 4 46.48 7.52 -9.81
N SER A 5 47.76 7.15 -9.76
CA SER A 5 48.85 8.13 -9.56
C SER A 5 48.97 9.15 -10.70
N PHE A 6 48.64 8.76 -11.94
CA PHE A 6 48.61 9.70 -13.08
C PHE A 6 47.43 10.69 -12.98
N PHE A 7 46.30 10.26 -12.44
CA PHE A 7 45.13 11.12 -12.25
C PHE A 7 45.32 12.14 -11.12
N PHE A 8 45.98 11.72 -10.02
CA PHE A 8 46.26 12.59 -8.87
C PHE A 8 47.42 13.57 -9.09
N ASN A 9 48.39 13.24 -9.94
CA ASN A 9 49.52 14.12 -10.28
C ASN A 9 49.26 14.97 -11.55
N ASN A 10 48.01 15.05 -12.01
CA ASN A 10 47.67 15.89 -13.15
C ASN A 10 47.55 17.36 -12.68
N PRO A 11 48.29 18.32 -13.26
CA PRO A 11 48.23 19.73 -12.87
C PRO A 11 46.82 20.34 -12.92
N LEU A 12 45.96 19.84 -13.80
CA LEU A 12 44.56 20.25 -13.88
C LEU A 12 43.75 19.78 -12.68
N PHE A 13 44.05 18.60 -12.15
CA PHE A 13 43.39 18.04 -10.97
C PHE A 13 43.85 18.75 -9.68
N GLU A 14 45.14 19.03 -9.56
CA GLU A 14 45.69 19.84 -8.47
C GLU A 14 45.12 21.27 -8.49
N GLY A 15 45.05 21.90 -9.67
CA GLY A 15 44.41 23.19 -9.87
C GLY A 15 42.93 23.17 -9.48
N PHE A 16 42.18 22.14 -9.88
CA PHE A 16 40.78 21.96 -9.50
C PHE A 16 40.58 21.83 -7.98
N ILE A 17 41.42 21.04 -7.29
CA ILE A 17 41.37 20.93 -5.83
C ILE A 17 41.72 22.26 -5.16
N TYR A 18 42.72 22.97 -5.66
CA TYR A 18 43.10 24.29 -5.17
C TYR A 18 41.93 25.28 -5.27
N TRP A 19 41.22 25.32 -6.41
CA TRP A 19 40.04 26.15 -6.57
C TRP A 19 38.88 25.76 -5.64
N ILE A 20 38.59 24.46 -5.48
CA ILE A 20 37.57 24.00 -4.52
C ILE A 20 37.90 24.45 -3.10
N LYS A 21 39.17 24.28 -2.68
CA LYS A 21 39.62 24.70 -1.34
C LYS A 21 39.57 26.22 -1.18
N THR A 22 39.91 26.97 -2.22
CA THR A 22 39.92 28.45 -2.17
C THR A 22 38.50 29.00 -2.10
N LEU A 23 37.56 28.44 -2.86
CA LEU A 23 36.16 28.87 -2.93
C LEU A 23 35.27 28.26 -1.83
N TRP A 24 35.85 27.72 -0.76
CA TRP A 24 35.10 27.10 0.34
C TRP A 24 34.05 28.02 0.96
N PHE A 25 34.37 29.31 1.05
CA PHE A 25 33.46 30.33 1.57
C PHE A 25 32.22 30.56 0.70
N LEU A 26 32.19 30.07 -0.55
CA LEU A 26 31.00 30.10 -1.41
C LEU A 26 30.16 28.82 -1.27
N TRP A 27 30.80 27.65 -1.40
CA TRP A 27 30.05 26.39 -1.41
C TRP A 27 29.71 25.85 -0.01
N VAL A 28 30.51 26.14 1.03
CA VAL A 28 30.20 25.72 2.40
C VAL A 28 28.93 26.40 2.92
N PRO A 29 28.73 27.73 2.81
CA PRO A 29 27.47 28.34 3.22
C PRO A 29 26.26 27.82 2.46
N LEU A 30 26.36 27.61 1.14
CA LEU A 30 25.28 27.01 0.35
C LEU A 30 24.94 25.60 0.83
N PHE A 31 25.96 24.78 1.11
CA PHE A 31 25.78 23.44 1.67
C PHE A 31 25.15 23.47 3.07
N LEU A 32 25.59 24.39 3.94
CA LEU A 32 25.01 24.58 5.28
C LEU A 32 23.57 25.08 5.21
N ILE A 33 23.24 26.01 4.32
CA ILE A 33 21.86 26.46 4.06
C ILE A 33 21.01 25.29 3.60
N PHE A 34 21.50 24.47 2.68
CA PHE A 34 20.80 23.26 2.23
C PHE A 34 20.53 22.27 3.37
N LEU A 35 21.54 22.00 4.21
CA LEU A 35 21.38 21.14 5.39
C LEU A 35 20.41 21.74 6.41
N PHE A 36 20.47 23.06 6.62
CA PHE A 36 19.55 23.78 7.49
C PHE A 36 18.12 23.68 6.97
N CYS A 37 17.86 23.99 5.70
CA CYS A 37 16.53 23.88 5.11
C CYS A 37 15.97 22.45 5.20
N LYS A 38 16.79 21.43 4.93
CA LYS A 38 16.37 20.03 5.10
C LYS A 38 16.02 19.70 6.56
N SER A 39 16.86 20.10 7.49
CA SER A 39 16.66 19.86 8.93
C SER A 39 15.47 20.63 9.48
N TRP A 40 15.27 21.87 9.03
CA TRP A 40 14.14 22.74 9.33
C TRP A 40 12.83 22.10 8.91
N VAL A 41 12.70 21.70 7.64
CA VAL A 41 11.49 21.04 7.12
C VAL A 41 11.25 19.70 7.82
N ALA A 42 12.31 18.92 8.09
CA ALA A 42 12.17 17.68 8.85
C ALA A 42 11.65 17.93 10.28
N ARG A 43 12.14 18.97 10.96
CA ARG A 43 11.65 19.37 12.28
C ARG A 43 10.19 19.82 12.23
N LEU A 44 9.81 20.65 11.27
CA LEU A 44 8.43 21.11 11.09
C LEU A 44 7.47 19.95 10.86
N ARG A 45 7.80 19.07 9.91
CA ARG A 45 7.01 17.86 9.62
C ARG A 45 6.95 16.92 10.81
N GLY A 46 8.04 16.78 11.56
CA GLY A 46 8.07 16.00 12.80
C GLY A 46 7.12 16.56 13.86
N ARG A 47 7.03 17.89 14.02
CA ARG A 47 6.03 18.53 14.88
C ARG A 47 4.61 18.30 14.37
N TYR A 48 4.39 18.47 13.08
CA TYR A 48 3.09 18.25 12.44
C TYR A 48 2.60 16.81 12.67
N LEU A 49 3.45 15.81 12.41
CA LEU A 49 3.16 14.39 12.63
C LEU A 49 2.78 14.07 14.07
N LYS A 50 3.46 14.67 15.05
CA LYS A 50 3.16 14.48 16.48
C LYS A 50 1.81 15.06 16.87
N ASN A 51 1.37 16.13 16.21
CA ASN A 51 0.09 16.77 16.48
C ASN A 51 -1.10 16.04 15.82
N LEU A 52 -0.84 15.18 14.81
CA LEU A 52 -1.89 14.38 14.19
C LEU A 52 -2.42 13.34 15.18
N ARG A 53 -3.72 13.42 15.48
CA ARG A 53 -4.43 12.42 16.27
C ARG A 53 -4.90 11.30 15.35
N TRP A 54 -4.24 10.14 15.46
CA TRP A 54 -4.58 8.94 14.70
C TRP A 54 -5.56 8.06 15.47
N GLN A 55 -6.42 7.37 14.75
CA GLN A 55 -7.33 6.37 15.28
C GLN A 55 -7.25 5.10 14.42
N LEU A 56 -7.33 3.95 15.07
CA LEU A 56 -7.43 2.66 14.43
C LEU A 56 -8.87 2.16 14.59
N LEU A 57 -9.52 1.89 13.47
CA LEU A 57 -10.88 1.39 13.42
C LEU A 57 -10.82 -0.08 13.00
N GLU A 58 -11.36 -0.96 13.83
CA GLU A 58 -11.63 -2.35 13.47
C GLU A 58 -13.01 -2.41 12.79
N ILE A 59 -13.08 -3.11 11.67
CA ILE A 59 -14.32 -3.37 10.96
C ILE A 59 -14.71 -4.82 11.20
N LYS A 60 -15.75 -5.01 12.02
CA LYS A 60 -16.33 -6.33 12.28
C LYS A 60 -17.37 -6.64 11.21
N LEU A 61 -17.21 -7.80 10.60
CA LEU A 61 -18.06 -8.23 9.50
C LEU A 61 -19.25 -9.05 10.02
N PRO A 62 -20.45 -8.88 9.44
CA PRO A 62 -21.56 -9.80 9.66
C PRO A 62 -21.24 -11.17 9.06
N ARG A 63 -22.08 -12.18 9.35
CA ARG A 63 -21.90 -13.55 8.84
C ARG A 63 -21.91 -13.64 7.31
N GLU A 64 -22.64 -12.77 6.65
CA GLU A 64 -22.80 -12.78 5.19
C GLU A 64 -22.80 -11.36 4.64
N ILE A 65 -22.07 -11.16 3.54
CA ILE A 65 -22.02 -9.91 2.78
C ILE A 65 -22.31 -10.24 1.32
N TYR A 66 -23.32 -9.58 0.75
CA TYR A 66 -23.78 -9.80 -0.64
C TYR A 66 -23.31 -8.71 -1.61
N LYS A 67 -22.23 -8.01 -1.27
CA LYS A 67 -21.71 -6.87 -2.02
C LYS A 67 -20.45 -7.27 -2.78
N SER A 68 -20.42 -6.99 -4.08
CA SER A 68 -19.21 -7.17 -4.89
C SER A 68 -18.11 -6.19 -4.45
N PRO A 69 -16.82 -6.46 -4.75
CA PRO A 69 -15.71 -5.53 -4.48
C PRO A 69 -15.89 -4.13 -5.08
N ARG A 70 -16.76 -3.97 -6.09
CA ARG A 70 -17.17 -2.65 -6.61
C ARG A 70 -17.74 -1.72 -5.54
N ALA A 71 -18.40 -2.26 -4.51
CA ALA A 71 -18.87 -1.47 -3.38
C ALA A 71 -17.69 -0.86 -2.59
N MET A 72 -16.60 -1.62 -2.42
CA MET A 72 -15.38 -1.11 -1.81
C MET A 72 -14.71 -0.03 -2.66
N GLU A 73 -14.74 -0.16 -3.99
CA GLU A 73 -14.23 0.88 -4.89
C GLU A 73 -14.89 2.24 -4.61
N VAL A 74 -16.21 2.26 -4.35
CA VAL A 74 -16.95 3.48 -3.99
C VAL A 74 -16.46 4.04 -2.65
N VAL A 75 -16.26 3.20 -1.63
CA VAL A 75 -15.70 3.62 -0.34
C VAL A 75 -14.32 4.26 -0.52
N LEU A 76 -13.44 3.60 -1.28
CA LEU A 76 -12.06 4.03 -1.48
C LEU A 76 -11.95 5.35 -2.24
N ASN A 77 -12.89 5.65 -3.14
CA ASN A 77 -12.93 6.94 -3.83
C ASN A 77 -13.03 8.11 -2.85
N ALA A 78 -13.70 7.94 -1.71
CA ALA A 78 -13.77 8.97 -0.67
C ALA A 78 -12.41 9.24 0.01
N PHE A 79 -11.46 8.30 -0.08
CA PHE A 79 -10.12 8.47 0.51
C PHE A 79 -9.18 9.26 -0.41
N HIS A 80 -9.63 9.63 -1.62
CA HIS A 80 -8.86 10.40 -2.59
C HIS A 80 -8.79 11.90 -2.21
N GLN A 81 -8.16 12.19 -1.08
CA GLN A 81 -7.99 13.53 -0.53
C GLN A 81 -6.75 14.21 -1.12
N THR A 82 -6.94 15.22 -1.99
CA THR A 82 -5.87 15.84 -2.80
C THR A 82 -5.23 17.08 -2.18
N ARG A 83 -5.70 17.53 -1.01
CA ARG A 83 -5.23 18.76 -0.36
C ARG A 83 -3.73 18.69 -0.06
N ASP A 84 -3.00 19.64 -0.61
CA ASP A 84 -1.54 19.74 -0.47
C ASP A 84 -1.03 20.95 0.32
N GLY A 85 -1.88 21.96 0.50
CA GLY A 85 -1.47 23.26 1.01
C GLY A 85 -0.60 24.05 0.03
N ASN A 86 -0.47 25.34 0.31
CA ASN A 86 0.42 26.26 -0.42
C ASN A 86 1.89 26.11 0.07
N LEU A 87 2.80 26.93 -0.45
CA LEU A 87 4.21 26.93 -0.04
C LEU A 87 4.39 27.23 1.46
N ILE A 88 3.56 28.13 2.01
CA ILE A 88 3.62 28.50 3.44
C ILE A 88 3.28 27.27 4.30
N ASN A 89 2.15 26.61 4.01
CA ASN A 89 1.72 25.43 4.73
C ASN A 89 2.80 24.33 4.70
N LYS A 90 3.46 24.13 3.55
CA LYS A 90 4.48 23.08 3.40
C LYS A 90 5.80 23.38 4.12
N TYR A 91 6.30 24.61 4.00
CA TYR A 91 7.66 24.98 4.44
C TYR A 91 7.72 25.77 5.75
N TRP A 92 6.58 26.23 6.26
CA TRP A 92 6.47 26.96 7.55
C TRP A 92 5.57 26.24 8.55
N GLU A 93 4.46 25.65 8.12
CA GLU A 93 3.57 24.88 9.00
C GLU A 93 3.91 23.38 9.03
N GLY A 94 4.65 22.89 8.04
CA GLY A 94 5.01 21.47 7.91
C GLY A 94 3.86 20.56 7.45
N PHE A 95 2.85 21.12 6.80
CA PHE A 95 1.66 20.42 6.32
C PHE A 95 2.02 19.21 5.45
N LEU A 96 1.33 18.10 5.72
CA LEU A 96 1.45 16.84 5.01
C LEU A 96 0.11 16.48 4.38
N ARG A 97 0.13 15.95 3.15
CA ARG A 97 -1.07 15.38 2.52
C ARG A 97 -1.55 14.22 3.40
N ALA A 98 -2.86 14.10 3.58
CA ALA A 98 -3.44 13.00 4.34
C ALA A 98 -3.15 11.64 3.67
N TRP A 99 -3.01 10.61 4.50
CA TRP A 99 -2.94 9.22 4.06
C TRP A 99 -3.76 8.35 5.01
N PHE A 100 -4.17 7.20 4.50
CA PHE A 100 -4.95 6.18 5.19
C PHE A 100 -4.17 4.86 5.17
N SER A 101 -4.48 3.97 6.10
CA SER A 101 -3.94 2.62 6.12
C SER A 101 -5.09 1.64 6.08
N LEU A 102 -5.10 0.74 5.09
CA LEU A 102 -5.99 -0.42 5.05
C LEU A 102 -5.17 -1.63 5.49
N GLU A 103 -5.65 -2.39 6.47
CA GLU A 103 -4.86 -3.47 7.07
C GLU A 103 -5.72 -4.73 7.20
N ILE A 104 -5.12 -5.88 6.87
CA ILE A 104 -5.69 -7.20 7.13
C ILE A 104 -4.68 -7.91 8.02
N ALA A 105 -5.10 -8.32 9.22
CA ALA A 105 -4.24 -9.00 10.17
C ALA A 105 -4.82 -10.35 10.56
N GLY A 106 -4.00 -11.40 10.49
CA GLY A 106 -4.25 -12.66 11.18
C GLY A 106 -3.53 -12.64 12.51
N ILE A 107 -4.27 -12.80 13.61
CA ILE A 107 -3.72 -12.84 14.97
C ILE A 107 -4.27 -14.11 15.64
N ASP A 108 -3.38 -15.06 15.93
CA ASP A 108 -3.75 -16.35 16.52
C ASP A 108 -4.84 -17.10 15.73
N GLY A 109 -4.78 -17.00 14.40
CA GLY A 109 -5.77 -17.58 13.49
C GLY A 109 -7.02 -16.73 13.26
N ASN A 110 -7.26 -15.66 14.05
CA ASN A 110 -8.40 -14.77 13.83
C ASN A 110 -8.08 -13.69 12.81
N VAL A 111 -8.98 -13.47 11.85
CA VAL A 111 -8.78 -12.46 10.80
C VAL A 111 -9.50 -11.17 11.15
N HIS A 112 -8.77 -10.06 11.08
CA HIS A 112 -9.24 -8.72 11.39
C HIS A 112 -9.01 -7.76 10.22
N PHE A 113 -10.01 -6.92 9.96
CA PHE A 113 -9.91 -5.81 9.02
C PHE A 113 -9.79 -4.50 9.79
N PHE A 114 -8.78 -3.70 9.45
CA PHE A 114 -8.57 -2.40 10.06
C PHE A 114 -8.48 -1.28 9.04
N VAL A 115 -8.91 -0.10 9.46
CA VAL A 115 -8.65 1.16 8.78
C VAL A 115 -8.04 2.13 9.78
N ARG A 116 -6.82 2.60 9.49
CA ARG A 116 -6.20 3.68 10.26
C ARG A 116 -6.40 5.00 9.56
N THR A 117 -6.95 5.96 10.28
CA THR A 117 -7.26 7.29 9.77
C THR A 117 -6.93 8.37 10.80
N GLN A 118 -6.90 9.63 10.36
CA GLN A 118 -6.83 10.77 11.28
C GLN A 118 -8.22 10.98 11.88
N ARG A 119 -8.29 11.37 13.16
CA ARG A 119 -9.56 11.61 13.87
C ARG A 119 -10.50 12.56 13.12
N PHE A 120 -9.94 13.52 12.39
CA PHE A 120 -10.69 14.45 11.53
C PHE A 120 -11.50 13.74 10.42
N PHE A 121 -10.98 12.65 9.86
CA PHE A 121 -11.63 11.89 8.78
C PHE A 121 -12.47 10.71 9.28
N ARG A 122 -12.61 10.48 10.60
CA ARG A 122 -13.36 9.34 11.14
C ARG A 122 -14.80 9.30 10.61
N ASN A 123 -15.53 10.41 10.74
CA ASN A 123 -16.93 10.47 10.31
C ASN A 123 -17.06 10.24 8.80
N LEU A 124 -16.09 10.72 8.00
CA LEU A 124 -16.04 10.44 6.56
C LEU A 124 -15.87 8.94 6.31
N VAL A 125 -14.92 8.30 6.98
CA VAL A 125 -14.64 6.86 6.84
C VAL A 125 -15.89 6.05 7.22
N GLU A 126 -16.45 6.28 8.41
CA GLU A 126 -17.63 5.56 8.90
C GLU A 126 -18.82 5.73 7.95
N ALA A 127 -19.13 6.96 7.53
CA ALA A 127 -20.26 7.22 6.63
C ALA A 127 -20.13 6.48 5.29
N GLN A 128 -18.92 6.41 4.72
CA GLN A 128 -18.70 5.75 3.43
C GLN A 128 -18.79 4.23 3.55
N PHE A 129 -18.24 3.66 4.62
CA PHE A 129 -18.38 2.24 4.89
C PHE A 129 -19.84 1.85 5.15
N TYR A 130 -20.56 2.56 6.04
CA TYR A 130 -21.97 2.25 6.32
C TYR A 130 -22.90 2.45 5.12
N ALA A 131 -22.59 3.41 4.23
CA ALA A 131 -23.37 3.62 3.00
C ALA A 131 -23.30 2.42 2.03
N GLN A 132 -22.19 1.69 2.01
CA GLN A 132 -22.00 0.51 1.14
C GLN A 132 -22.28 -0.81 1.88
N TYR A 133 -22.00 -0.84 3.18
CA TYR A 133 -22.10 -2.01 4.05
C TYR A 133 -22.82 -1.61 5.35
N PRO A 134 -24.16 -1.58 5.36
CA PRO A 134 -24.92 -1.15 6.54
C PRO A 134 -24.83 -2.12 7.72
N ASP A 135 -24.55 -3.41 7.45
CA ASP A 135 -24.57 -4.49 8.43
C ASP A 135 -23.23 -4.71 9.17
N ILE A 136 -22.18 -3.91 8.89
CA ILE A 136 -20.90 -3.99 9.60
C ILE A 136 -20.96 -3.26 10.94
N GLU A 137 -20.00 -3.51 11.81
CA GLU A 137 -19.76 -2.69 12.99
C GLU A 137 -18.35 -2.11 12.96
N ILE A 138 -18.24 -0.79 13.14
CA ILE A 138 -16.95 -0.09 13.19
C ILE A 138 -16.64 0.28 14.64
N VAL A 139 -15.56 -0.26 15.18
CA VAL A 139 -15.15 -0.08 16.58
C VAL A 139 -13.77 0.57 16.63
N GLU A 140 -13.59 1.57 17.50
CA GLU A 140 -12.24 2.10 17.79
C GLU A 140 -11.50 1.15 18.72
N VAL A 141 -10.32 0.72 18.30
CA VAL A 141 -9.52 -0.28 19.03
C VAL A 141 -8.11 0.22 19.30
N GLU A 142 -7.47 -0.39 20.29
CA GLU A 142 -6.05 -0.18 20.52
C GLU A 142 -5.20 -0.77 19.37
N ASP A 143 -4.01 -0.22 19.18
CA ASP A 143 -3.11 -0.61 18.10
C ASP A 143 -2.53 -2.01 18.35
N TYR A 144 -3.05 -3.02 17.65
CA TYR A 144 -2.65 -4.41 17.77
C TYR A 144 -1.13 -4.63 17.63
N THR A 145 -0.44 -3.75 16.88
CA THR A 145 1.02 -3.83 16.70
C THR A 145 1.82 -3.51 17.97
N ARG A 146 1.15 -3.06 19.03
CA ARG A 146 1.72 -2.73 20.35
C ARG A 146 1.29 -3.71 21.45
N ALA A 147 0.45 -4.69 21.14
CA ALA A 147 -0.07 -5.64 22.11
C ALA A 147 1.04 -6.45 22.82
N ALA A 148 2.18 -6.66 22.16
CA ALA A 148 3.36 -7.26 22.78
C ALA A 148 4.65 -6.48 22.47
N HIS A 149 5.66 -6.70 23.31
CA HIS A 149 7.03 -6.22 23.12
C HIS A 149 7.76 -7.04 22.05
N PHE A 150 7.25 -6.99 20.81
CA PHE A 150 7.82 -7.69 19.66
C PHE A 150 9.30 -7.31 19.37
N GLU A 151 9.80 -6.22 19.96
CA GLU A 151 11.23 -5.85 19.90
C GLU A 151 12.14 -6.80 20.65
N ASP A 152 11.60 -7.58 21.59
CA ASP A 152 12.34 -8.64 22.25
C ASP A 152 12.58 -9.78 21.26
N MET A 153 13.73 -9.68 20.60
CA MET A 153 14.18 -10.66 19.64
C MET A 153 14.59 -11.97 20.32
N GLU A 154 14.68 -12.06 21.65
CA GLU A 154 14.94 -13.32 22.36
C GLU A 154 13.69 -14.20 22.44
N GLU A 155 12.51 -13.61 22.55
CA GLU A 155 11.23 -14.34 22.58
C GLU A 155 10.57 -14.44 21.20
N TRP A 156 10.69 -13.38 20.39
CA TRP A 156 10.01 -13.26 19.11
C TRP A 156 10.96 -13.41 17.93
N ASN A 157 10.45 -14.00 16.85
CA ASN A 157 11.07 -13.92 15.54
C ASN A 157 10.11 -13.26 14.56
N MET A 158 10.68 -12.57 13.59
CA MET A 158 9.92 -11.84 12.60
C MET A 158 10.60 -11.81 11.25
N TRP A 159 9.78 -11.73 10.22
CA TRP A 159 10.17 -11.49 8.85
C TRP A 159 9.21 -10.46 8.24
N GLY A 160 9.72 -9.54 7.43
CA GLY A 160 8.86 -8.60 6.74
C GLY A 160 9.46 -8.07 5.45
N ALA A 161 8.59 -7.75 4.49
CA ALA A 161 8.96 -7.21 3.19
C ALA A 161 7.96 -6.15 2.76
N GLU A 162 8.41 -5.24 1.91
CA GLU A 162 7.51 -4.43 1.10
C GLU A 162 7.18 -5.22 -0.18
N PHE A 163 6.12 -4.83 -0.86
CA PHE A 163 5.81 -5.29 -2.21
C PHE A 163 5.99 -4.13 -3.17
N GLY A 164 6.47 -4.40 -4.37
CA GLY A 164 6.52 -3.46 -5.48
C GLY A 164 5.89 -4.07 -6.72
N LEU A 165 5.64 -3.24 -7.74
CA LEU A 165 5.10 -3.70 -9.01
C LEU A 165 6.18 -4.36 -9.90
N THR A 166 5.78 -5.31 -10.73
CA THR A 166 6.64 -5.96 -11.72
C THR A 166 6.88 -5.06 -12.93
N ASN A 167 5.88 -4.27 -13.30
CA ASN A 167 5.86 -3.36 -14.45
C ASN A 167 5.49 -1.91 -14.02
N ASP A 168 5.46 -0.97 -14.96
CA ASP A 168 5.15 0.44 -14.72
C ASP A 168 3.74 0.66 -14.15
N ASP A 169 3.57 1.78 -13.42
CA ASP A 169 2.32 2.20 -12.75
C ASP A 169 1.09 2.27 -13.68
N ALA A 170 1.31 2.38 -15.00
CA ALA A 170 0.26 2.42 -16.00
C ALA A 170 -0.44 1.07 -16.24
N PHE A 171 0.26 -0.04 -16.04
CA PHE A 171 -0.29 -1.38 -16.25
C PHE A 171 -0.97 -1.87 -14.99
N PRO A 172 -2.24 -2.32 -15.06
CA PRO A 172 -2.96 -2.77 -13.88
C PRO A 172 -2.51 -4.17 -13.43
N ILE A 173 -2.67 -4.45 -12.15
CA ILE A 173 -2.70 -5.84 -11.64
C ILE A 173 -3.99 -6.54 -12.09
N ARG A 174 -4.08 -7.86 -11.87
CA ARG A 174 -5.34 -8.58 -12.05
C ARG A 174 -6.36 -8.09 -11.02
N THR A 175 -7.53 -7.68 -11.49
CA THR A 175 -8.58 -7.01 -10.72
C THR A 175 -9.80 -7.91 -10.50
N TYR A 176 -10.69 -7.51 -9.60
CA TYR A 176 -11.96 -8.20 -9.34
C TYR A 176 -12.84 -8.34 -10.59
N THR A 177 -12.68 -7.46 -11.57
CA THR A 177 -13.43 -7.53 -12.83
C THR A 177 -12.93 -8.68 -13.70
N ASP A 178 -11.62 -8.92 -13.72
CA ASP A 178 -10.98 -10.04 -14.43
C ASP A 178 -11.23 -11.41 -13.74
N TYR A 179 -11.73 -11.37 -12.50
CA TYR A 179 -12.24 -12.53 -11.75
C TYR A 179 -13.76 -12.70 -11.87
N GLY A 180 -14.46 -11.83 -12.61
CA GLY A 180 -15.91 -11.90 -12.78
C GLY A 180 -16.70 -11.57 -11.50
N LEU A 181 -16.09 -11.01 -10.45
CA LEU A 181 -16.77 -10.77 -9.16
C LEU A 181 -17.87 -9.72 -9.23
N HIS A 182 -17.83 -8.88 -10.26
CA HIS A 182 -18.82 -7.85 -10.55
C HIS A 182 -20.06 -8.39 -11.27
N GLU A 183 -19.99 -9.60 -11.82
CA GLU A 183 -21.07 -10.19 -12.59
C GLU A 183 -22.20 -10.67 -11.66
N THR A 184 -23.42 -10.27 -12.00
CA THR A 184 -24.63 -10.59 -11.24
C THR A 184 -25.25 -11.93 -11.68
N ILE A 185 -24.84 -12.44 -12.85
CA ILE A 185 -25.38 -13.65 -13.47
C ILE A 185 -24.82 -14.91 -12.80
N THR A 186 -23.56 -14.85 -12.36
CA THR A 186 -22.84 -15.98 -11.76
C THR A 186 -23.29 -16.17 -10.31
N LYS A 187 -23.70 -17.40 -9.96
CA LYS A 187 -24.01 -17.77 -8.57
C LYS A 187 -22.79 -17.48 -7.69
N GLU A 188 -23.00 -16.93 -6.50
CA GLU A 188 -21.94 -16.58 -5.55
C GLU A 188 -20.95 -17.74 -5.35
N GLU A 189 -21.45 -18.98 -5.20
CA GLU A 189 -20.66 -20.20 -5.00
C GLU A 189 -19.69 -20.54 -6.14
N GLN A 190 -19.93 -20.03 -7.34
CA GLN A 190 -19.08 -20.26 -8.51
C GLN A 190 -18.02 -19.17 -8.69
N LYS A 191 -18.08 -18.09 -7.90
CA LYS A 191 -17.14 -16.99 -7.98
C LYS A 191 -15.83 -17.37 -7.30
N THR A 192 -14.72 -17.24 -8.02
CA THR A 192 -13.37 -17.41 -7.47
C THR A 192 -12.83 -16.07 -7.00
N ASP A 193 -12.95 -15.79 -5.70
CA ASP A 193 -12.41 -14.57 -5.10
C ASP A 193 -10.95 -14.78 -4.66
N PRO A 194 -9.97 -14.01 -5.18
CA PRO A 194 -8.58 -14.10 -4.75
C PRO A 194 -8.40 -13.85 -3.25
N LEU A 195 -9.19 -12.97 -2.63
CA LEU A 195 -9.00 -12.64 -1.21
C LEU A 195 -9.17 -13.86 -0.30
N THR A 196 -9.98 -14.85 -0.70
CA THR A 196 -10.18 -16.12 0.02
C THR A 196 -8.86 -16.81 0.36
N SER A 197 -7.89 -16.85 -0.56
CA SER A 197 -6.58 -17.48 -0.29
C SER A 197 -5.79 -16.75 0.81
N VAL A 198 -5.93 -15.43 0.89
CA VAL A 198 -5.31 -14.63 1.96
C VAL A 198 -6.00 -14.95 3.29
N LEU A 199 -7.33 -15.01 3.30
CA LEU A 199 -8.12 -15.24 4.50
C LEU A 199 -7.90 -16.64 5.08
N GLU A 200 -7.88 -17.68 4.24
CA GLU A 200 -7.57 -19.05 4.67
C GLU A 200 -6.16 -19.17 5.25
N PHE A 201 -5.18 -18.52 4.62
CA PHE A 201 -3.82 -18.46 5.16
C PHE A 201 -3.80 -17.79 6.54
N LEU A 202 -4.42 -16.61 6.69
CA LEU A 202 -4.50 -15.92 7.97
C LEU A 202 -5.29 -16.72 9.03
N GLY A 203 -6.32 -17.44 8.59
CA GLY A 203 -7.15 -18.34 9.39
C GLY A 203 -6.41 -19.57 9.92
N SER A 204 -5.41 -20.05 9.17
CA SER A 204 -4.61 -21.23 9.51
C SER A 204 -3.47 -20.97 10.52
N LEU A 205 -3.26 -19.71 10.92
CA LEU A 205 -2.21 -19.34 11.86
C LEU A 205 -2.46 -19.96 13.24
N LYS A 206 -1.39 -20.42 13.89
CA LYS A 206 -1.44 -21.00 15.24
C LYS A 206 -1.43 -19.89 16.29
N HIS A 207 -1.77 -20.26 17.52
CA HIS A 207 -1.61 -19.36 18.66
C HIS A 207 -0.13 -18.95 18.82
N GLY A 208 0.11 -17.65 19.03
CA GLY A 208 1.44 -17.05 19.07
C GLY A 208 1.99 -16.65 17.70
N GLU A 209 1.23 -16.82 16.62
CA GLU A 209 1.57 -16.38 15.27
C GLU A 209 0.71 -15.20 14.81
N GLN A 210 1.34 -14.25 14.12
CA GLN A 210 0.66 -13.10 13.56
C GLN A 210 1.20 -12.75 12.18
N VAL A 211 0.29 -12.45 11.25
CA VAL A 211 0.62 -11.94 9.92
C VAL A 211 -0.17 -10.67 9.66
N TRP A 212 0.53 -9.62 9.22
CA TRP A 212 -0.06 -8.31 8.98
C TRP A 212 0.20 -7.87 7.54
N TYR A 213 -0.86 -7.63 6.79
CA TYR A 213 -0.83 -6.92 5.52
C TYR A 213 -1.24 -5.47 5.74
N GLN A 214 -0.52 -4.56 5.12
CA GLN A 214 -0.78 -3.13 5.24
C GLN A 214 -0.62 -2.43 3.90
N PHE A 215 -1.69 -1.75 3.48
CA PHE A 215 -1.78 -0.95 2.27
C PHE A 215 -1.93 0.52 2.69
N ILE A 216 -0.83 1.25 2.64
CA ILE A 216 -0.81 2.67 3.02
C ILE A 216 -1.00 3.49 1.77
N LEU A 217 -2.08 4.26 1.72
CA LEU A 217 -2.52 4.96 0.52
C LEU A 217 -2.72 6.46 0.77
N ARG A 218 -2.43 7.25 -0.26
CA ARG A 218 -2.81 8.67 -0.36
C ARG A 218 -3.18 8.96 -1.81
N ALA A 219 -3.97 10.00 -2.07
CA ALA A 219 -4.18 10.45 -3.45
C ALA A 219 -2.84 10.65 -4.16
N THR A 220 -2.71 10.22 -5.41
CA THR A 220 -1.44 10.36 -6.16
C THR A 220 -1.22 11.80 -6.65
N LYS A 221 0.02 12.13 -6.99
CA LYS A 221 0.38 13.31 -7.80
C LYS A 221 1.07 12.94 -9.10
N LYS A 222 1.42 11.67 -9.26
CA LYS A 222 2.14 11.20 -10.43
C LYS A 222 1.22 11.35 -11.64
N ASP A 223 1.80 11.66 -12.79
CA ASP A 223 1.07 11.70 -14.06
C ASP A 223 1.06 10.33 -14.75
N TRP A 224 0.72 9.30 -13.97
CA TRP A 224 0.66 7.90 -14.43
C TRP A 224 -0.39 7.71 -15.54
N LYS A 225 -1.41 8.59 -15.58
CA LYS A 225 -2.41 8.61 -16.67
C LYS A 225 -1.79 8.99 -18.00
N ALA A 226 -0.92 10.01 -18.03
CA ALA A 226 -0.19 10.36 -19.25
C ALA A 226 0.81 9.26 -19.65
N GLU A 227 1.46 8.61 -18.68
CA GLU A 227 2.31 7.44 -18.93
C GLU A 227 1.52 6.28 -19.56
N GLY A 228 0.29 6.01 -19.10
CA GLY A 228 -0.58 5.01 -19.70
C GLY A 228 -1.04 5.35 -21.11
N LYS A 229 -1.39 6.61 -21.39
CA LYS A 229 -1.67 7.07 -22.77
C LYS A 229 -0.46 6.89 -23.69
N LYS A 230 0.76 7.14 -23.18
CA LYS A 230 2.00 6.90 -23.92
C LYS A 230 2.24 5.41 -24.15
N ALA A 231 1.95 4.55 -23.17
CA ALA A 231 2.05 3.10 -23.32
C ALA A 231 1.08 2.59 -24.40
N ILE A 232 -0.17 3.06 -24.40
CA ILE A 232 -1.17 2.74 -25.43
C ILE A 232 -0.69 3.20 -26.81
N GLY A 233 -0.21 4.43 -26.94
CA GLY A 233 0.33 4.96 -28.20
C GLY A 233 1.48 4.11 -28.75
N LYS A 234 2.39 3.65 -27.88
CA LYS A 234 3.47 2.72 -28.27
C LYS A 234 2.94 1.38 -28.78
N ILE A 235 1.90 0.82 -28.17
CA ILE A 235 1.30 -0.45 -28.61
C ILE A 235 0.59 -0.28 -29.95
N LEU A 236 -0.10 0.84 -30.16
CA LEU A 236 -0.80 1.17 -31.39
C LEU A 236 0.12 1.65 -32.53
N GLY A 237 1.34 2.07 -32.22
CA GLY A 237 2.23 2.72 -33.19
C GLY A 237 1.81 4.14 -33.57
N VAL A 238 1.01 4.82 -32.74
CA VAL A 238 0.48 6.18 -33.00
C VAL A 238 0.80 7.15 -31.86
N SER A 239 0.72 8.46 -32.12
CA SER A 239 0.90 9.47 -31.07
C SER A 239 -0.16 9.33 -29.98
N PRO A 240 0.15 9.61 -28.70
CA PRO A 240 -0.85 9.61 -27.62
C PRO A 240 -2.03 10.55 -27.90
N GLU A 241 -1.78 11.66 -28.59
CA GLU A 241 -2.73 12.69 -29.00
C GLU A 241 -3.41 12.39 -30.35
N ALA A 242 -3.16 11.22 -30.96
CA ALA A 242 -3.79 10.84 -32.23
C ALA A 242 -5.33 10.82 -32.11
N SER A 243 -5.98 11.10 -33.24
CA SER A 243 -7.43 11.14 -33.36
C SER A 243 -8.07 9.78 -33.06
N LEU A 244 -9.38 9.76 -32.77
CA LEU A 244 -10.12 8.53 -32.50
C LEU A 244 -10.16 7.61 -33.74
N GLU A 245 -10.22 8.19 -34.94
CA GLU A 245 -10.20 7.45 -36.20
C GLU A 245 -8.87 6.73 -36.41
N GLU A 246 -7.74 7.43 -36.24
CA GLU A 246 -6.40 6.83 -36.33
C GLU A 246 -6.20 5.70 -35.31
N LYS A 247 -6.65 5.90 -34.06
CA LYS A 247 -6.59 4.87 -33.02
C LYS A 247 -7.45 3.65 -33.35
N SER A 248 -8.63 3.86 -33.93
CA SER A 248 -9.54 2.77 -34.32
C SER A 248 -8.99 1.95 -35.49
N GLN A 249 -8.37 2.63 -36.47
CA GLN A 249 -7.71 1.97 -37.59
C GLN A 249 -6.49 1.17 -37.11
N ALA A 250 -5.65 1.75 -36.25
CA ALA A 250 -4.51 1.06 -35.65
C ALA A 250 -4.94 -0.15 -34.80
N MET A 251 -6.06 -0.05 -34.07
CA MET A 251 -6.60 -1.16 -33.29
C MET A 251 -7.04 -2.35 -34.16
N SER A 252 -7.47 -2.13 -35.41
CA SER A 252 -8.00 -3.20 -36.25
C SER A 252 -6.93 -4.26 -36.58
N GLY A 253 -5.66 -3.85 -36.73
CA GLY A 253 -4.53 -4.72 -37.04
C GLY A 253 -3.90 -5.46 -35.85
N LEU A 254 -4.36 -5.22 -34.62
CA LEU A 254 -3.76 -5.81 -33.41
C LEU A 254 -4.29 -7.21 -33.09
N SER A 255 -3.46 -8.00 -32.41
CA SER A 255 -3.84 -9.30 -31.84
C SER A 255 -4.89 -9.15 -30.72
N SER A 256 -5.62 -10.22 -30.38
CA SER A 256 -6.60 -10.18 -29.27
C SER A 256 -5.94 -9.74 -27.96
N GLY A 257 -4.78 -10.31 -27.63
CA GLY A 257 -4.06 -9.97 -26.40
C GLY A 257 -3.62 -8.51 -26.34
N GLN A 258 -3.18 -7.93 -27.46
CA GLN A 258 -2.85 -6.51 -27.52
C GLN A 258 -4.09 -5.62 -27.32
N LYS A 259 -5.23 -5.99 -27.91
CA LYS A 259 -6.51 -5.30 -27.72
C LYS A 259 -6.97 -5.36 -26.27
N GLU A 260 -6.84 -6.51 -25.63
CA GLU A 260 -7.18 -6.70 -24.21
C GLU A 260 -6.27 -5.87 -23.30
N MET A 261 -4.95 -5.86 -23.56
CA MET A 261 -4.01 -5.03 -22.82
C MET A 261 -4.32 -3.54 -22.93
N ILE A 262 -4.63 -3.04 -24.14
CA ILE A 262 -5.04 -1.63 -24.33
C ILE A 262 -6.30 -1.33 -23.51
N LYS A 263 -7.33 -2.17 -23.62
CA LYS A 263 -8.58 -1.99 -22.86
C LYS A 263 -8.34 -1.99 -21.36
N ALA A 264 -7.47 -2.88 -20.86
CA ALA A 264 -7.12 -2.93 -19.44
C ALA A 264 -6.41 -1.64 -18.99
N VAL A 265 -5.45 -1.13 -19.76
CA VAL A 265 -4.76 0.13 -19.46
C VAL A 265 -5.71 1.33 -19.54
N GLU A 266 -6.59 1.39 -20.54
CA GLU A 266 -7.61 2.44 -20.67
C GLU A 266 -8.57 2.44 -19.47
N ARG A 267 -9.05 1.27 -19.07
CA ARG A 267 -9.87 1.10 -17.85
C ARG A 267 -9.10 1.56 -16.63
N ASN A 268 -7.83 1.17 -16.50
CA ASN A 268 -6.98 1.53 -15.38
C ASN A 268 -6.88 3.05 -15.21
N ILE A 269 -6.41 3.77 -16.24
CA ILE A 269 -6.18 5.23 -16.18
C ILE A 269 -7.46 6.06 -16.08
N SER A 270 -8.63 5.47 -16.36
CA SER A 270 -9.93 6.13 -16.21
C SER A 270 -10.31 6.38 -14.75
N LYS A 271 -9.74 5.61 -13.81
CA LYS A 271 -10.09 5.62 -12.38
C LYS A 271 -9.23 6.56 -11.54
N LEU A 272 -9.60 6.74 -10.27
CA LEU A 272 -8.81 7.53 -9.31
C LEU A 272 -7.59 6.73 -8.87
N GLY A 273 -6.42 7.39 -8.83
CA GLY A 273 -5.13 6.75 -8.52
C GLY A 273 -4.60 7.14 -7.14
N PHE A 274 -3.98 6.19 -6.47
CA PHE A 274 -3.39 6.36 -5.15
C PHE A 274 -1.91 6.02 -5.18
N ASP A 275 -1.06 6.82 -4.53
CA ASP A 275 0.27 6.35 -4.18
C ASP A 275 0.11 5.31 -3.07
N VAL A 276 0.58 4.09 -3.30
CA VAL A 276 0.45 2.97 -2.36
C VAL A 276 1.83 2.46 -1.95
N VAL A 277 1.98 2.22 -0.65
CA VAL A 277 3.05 1.40 -0.09
C VAL A 277 2.42 0.16 0.51
N THR A 278 2.71 -0.99 -0.09
CA THR A 278 2.21 -2.29 0.35
C THR A 278 3.31 -3.03 1.10
N ARG A 279 2.99 -3.63 2.24
CA ARG A 279 3.95 -4.40 3.03
C ARG A 279 3.27 -5.51 3.82
N GLY A 280 4.05 -6.56 4.04
CA GLY A 280 3.66 -7.72 4.84
C GLY A 280 4.67 -7.98 5.95
N MET A 281 4.21 -8.39 7.12
CA MET A 281 5.07 -8.82 8.22
C MET A 281 4.49 -10.04 8.91
N TYR A 282 5.33 -11.05 9.10
CA TYR A 282 5.06 -12.23 9.90
C TYR A 282 5.87 -12.13 11.19
N ILE A 283 5.18 -12.26 12.33
CA ILE A 283 5.75 -12.23 13.67
C ILE A 283 5.22 -13.46 14.40
N ALA A 284 6.10 -14.22 15.02
CA ALA A 284 5.69 -15.35 15.84
C ALA A 284 6.65 -15.55 17.02
N ARG A 285 6.16 -16.20 18.08
CA ARG A 285 7.05 -16.68 19.15
C ARG A 285 8.05 -17.66 18.54
N ARG A 286 9.29 -17.66 19.04
CA ARG A 286 10.38 -18.43 18.43
C ARG A 286 10.15 -19.93 18.35
N ASP A 287 9.43 -20.48 19.32
CA ASP A 287 9.05 -21.89 19.42
C ASP A 287 8.05 -22.31 18.33
N VAL A 288 7.20 -21.40 17.87
CA VAL A 288 6.18 -21.67 16.84
C VAL A 288 6.47 -21.04 15.48
N PHE A 289 7.55 -20.27 15.34
CA PHE A 289 7.91 -19.60 14.09
C PHE A 289 8.17 -20.60 12.96
N ASP A 290 7.37 -20.52 11.90
CA ASP A 290 7.47 -21.36 10.71
C ASP A 290 7.84 -20.52 9.48
N PHE A 291 8.91 -20.90 8.79
CA PHE A 291 9.32 -20.23 7.55
C PHE A 291 8.33 -20.47 6.40
N VAL A 292 7.51 -21.52 6.45
CA VAL A 292 6.43 -21.75 5.48
C VAL A 292 5.47 -20.55 5.47
N ASN A 293 5.15 -19.97 6.63
CA ASN A 293 4.29 -18.79 6.72
C ASN A 293 4.90 -17.55 6.05
N VAL A 294 6.24 -17.45 5.99
CA VAL A 294 6.93 -16.43 5.19
C VAL A 294 6.71 -16.64 3.69
N VAL A 295 6.79 -17.89 3.24
CA VAL A 295 6.55 -18.25 1.83
C VAL A 295 5.08 -18.02 1.46
N SER A 296 4.14 -18.42 2.32
CA SER A 296 2.70 -18.20 2.15
C SER A 296 2.37 -16.70 2.11
N LEU A 297 2.96 -15.89 2.99
CA LEU A 297 2.77 -14.43 3.01
C LEU A 297 3.14 -13.78 1.67
N MET A 298 4.23 -14.23 1.04
CA MET A 298 4.61 -13.77 -0.30
C MET A 298 3.76 -14.41 -1.41
N GLY A 299 3.40 -15.68 -1.24
CA GLY A 299 2.72 -16.50 -2.23
C GLY A 299 1.31 -16.03 -2.54
N VAL A 300 0.52 -15.70 -1.52
CA VAL A 300 -0.88 -15.25 -1.71
C VAL A 300 -0.97 -13.95 -2.51
N MET A 301 0.05 -13.10 -2.50
CA MET A 301 0.06 -11.88 -3.32
C MET A 301 0.20 -12.16 -4.82
N LYS A 302 0.68 -13.35 -5.23
CA LYS A 302 0.88 -13.70 -6.64
C LYS A 302 -0.42 -13.89 -7.41
N GLN A 303 -1.53 -14.16 -6.74
CA GLN A 303 -2.83 -14.30 -7.40
C GLN A 303 -3.31 -13.01 -8.06
N TYR A 304 -2.81 -11.85 -7.62
CA TYR A 304 -3.11 -10.57 -8.25
C TYR A 304 -2.22 -10.30 -9.48
N ASN A 305 -1.29 -11.20 -9.82
CA ASN A 305 -0.40 -11.00 -10.96
C ASN A 305 -1.11 -11.39 -12.26
N ALA A 306 -1.00 -10.53 -13.26
CA ALA A 306 -1.34 -10.83 -14.65
C ALA A 306 -0.04 -10.94 -15.46
N LEU A 307 0.10 -12.00 -16.26
CA LEU A 307 1.34 -12.31 -16.99
C LEU A 307 1.72 -11.21 -17.98
N ASP A 308 0.75 -10.66 -18.69
CA ASP A 308 0.96 -9.64 -19.73
C ASP A 308 0.79 -8.20 -19.21
N LEU A 309 0.50 -8.02 -17.91
CA LEU A 309 0.25 -6.71 -17.31
C LEU A 309 1.19 -6.47 -16.12
N ASN A 310 0.64 -6.35 -14.91
CA ASN A 310 1.37 -6.08 -13.68
C ASN A 310 1.10 -7.12 -12.59
N GLY A 311 1.90 -7.07 -11.55
CA GLY A 311 1.82 -7.95 -10.41
C GLY A 311 2.72 -7.51 -9.27
N PHE A 312 2.59 -8.17 -8.12
CA PHE A 312 3.40 -7.91 -6.95
C PHE A 312 4.67 -8.77 -6.92
N LYS A 313 5.78 -8.13 -6.55
CA LYS A 313 7.04 -8.79 -6.20
C LYS A 313 7.55 -8.32 -4.84
N PRO A 314 8.10 -9.22 -4.00
CA PRO A 314 8.66 -8.82 -2.71
C PRO A 314 9.93 -7.98 -2.94
N VAL A 315 10.04 -6.87 -2.22
CA VAL A 315 11.18 -5.97 -2.24
C VAL A 315 11.59 -5.59 -0.82
N ASN A 316 12.86 -5.24 -0.65
CA ASN A 316 13.42 -4.73 0.60
C ASN A 316 13.08 -5.60 1.85
N SER A 317 13.16 -6.93 1.74
CA SER A 317 12.87 -7.86 2.86
C SER A 317 13.82 -7.70 4.06
N THR A 318 13.47 -8.25 5.23
CA THR A 318 14.34 -8.29 6.43
C THR A 318 15.59 -9.16 6.27
N VAL A 319 15.71 -9.90 5.18
CA VAL A 319 16.88 -10.73 4.87
C VAL A 319 18.07 -9.82 4.55
N VAL A 320 19.24 -10.19 5.09
CA VAL A 320 20.49 -9.47 4.90
C VAL A 320 21.59 -10.47 4.60
N ASP A 321 22.40 -10.18 3.60
CA ASP A 321 23.57 -10.97 3.21
C ASP A 321 24.89 -10.33 3.65
N TYR A 322 25.97 -11.12 3.56
CA TYR A 322 27.35 -10.72 3.84
C TYR A 322 27.62 -10.36 5.32
N PHE A 323 28.41 -9.31 5.56
CA PHE A 323 28.98 -8.96 6.86
C PHE A 323 27.93 -8.53 7.91
N PHE A 324 28.20 -8.88 9.17
CA PHE A 324 27.40 -8.53 10.36
C PHE A 324 25.91 -8.88 10.26
N LYS A 325 25.60 -10.02 9.64
CA LYS A 325 24.23 -10.48 9.34
C LYS A 325 23.27 -10.38 10.53
N LYS A 326 23.66 -10.89 11.71
CA LYS A 326 22.82 -10.84 12.93
C LYS A 326 22.45 -9.41 13.34
N ARG A 327 23.45 -8.53 13.52
CA ARG A 327 23.25 -7.13 13.92
C ARG A 327 22.45 -6.32 12.90
N ARG A 328 22.74 -6.50 11.61
CA ARG A 328 22.05 -5.79 10.53
C ARG A 328 20.62 -6.26 10.36
N SER A 329 20.37 -7.56 10.44
CA SER A 329 19.01 -8.12 10.38
C SER A 329 18.16 -7.63 11.55
N ALA A 330 18.68 -7.68 12.80
CA ALA A 330 17.98 -7.14 13.97
C ALA A 330 17.63 -5.65 13.82
N ARG A 331 18.58 -4.84 13.32
CA ARG A 331 18.33 -3.41 13.03
C ARG A 331 17.23 -3.23 11.97
N LYS A 332 17.28 -4.00 10.87
CA LYS A 332 16.30 -3.91 9.77
C LYS A 332 14.89 -4.32 10.24
N LYS A 333 14.80 -5.40 11.02
CA LYS A 333 13.57 -5.87 11.67
C LYS A 333 12.97 -4.77 12.56
N ARG A 334 13.76 -4.17 13.45
CA ARG A 334 13.32 -3.06 14.32
C ARG A 334 12.84 -1.83 13.54
N ILE A 335 13.56 -1.43 12.49
CA ILE A 335 13.17 -0.30 11.64
C ILE A 335 11.82 -0.58 10.97
N LYS A 336 11.63 -1.78 10.42
CA LYS A 336 10.38 -2.18 9.76
C LYS A 336 9.22 -2.28 10.74
N LEU A 337 9.41 -2.93 11.89
CA LEU A 337 8.39 -2.99 12.94
C LEU A 337 7.94 -1.58 13.36
N ASN A 338 8.89 -0.66 13.57
CA ASN A 338 8.56 0.73 13.89
C ASN A 338 7.86 1.45 12.73
N ALA A 339 8.25 1.18 11.48
CA ALA A 339 7.55 1.72 10.32
C ALA A 339 6.09 1.22 10.25
N PHE A 340 5.87 -0.09 10.50
CA PHE A 340 4.54 -0.72 10.62
C PHE A 340 3.71 -0.05 11.69
N ARG A 341 4.21 0.06 12.92
CA ARG A 341 3.51 0.71 14.05
C ARG A 341 3.11 2.16 13.76
N ASN A 342 4.01 2.93 13.16
CA ASN A 342 3.75 4.34 12.86
C ASN A 342 2.90 4.54 11.60
N ARG A 343 2.68 3.48 10.79
CA ARG A 343 2.18 3.54 9.41
C ARG A 343 2.95 4.59 8.61
N GLY A 344 4.26 4.65 8.85
CA GLY A 344 5.16 5.59 8.20
C GLY A 344 5.58 5.06 6.83
N SER A 345 5.27 5.82 5.79
CA SER A 345 5.55 5.44 4.40
C SER A 345 6.01 6.59 3.51
N PHE A 346 5.36 7.74 3.62
CA PHE A 346 5.51 8.82 2.64
C PHE A 346 6.42 9.97 3.10
N TYR A 347 6.73 10.04 4.39
CA TYR A 347 7.35 11.19 5.01
C TYR A 347 8.40 10.75 6.05
N TYR A 348 9.46 11.55 6.19
CA TYR A 348 10.50 11.32 7.18
C TYR A 348 9.89 11.08 8.58
N PRO A 349 10.37 10.07 9.34
CA PRO A 349 11.60 9.29 9.13
C PRO A 349 11.46 8.07 8.21
N TYR A 350 10.26 7.73 7.79
CA TYR A 350 9.99 6.52 6.99
C TYR A 350 9.55 6.90 5.58
N VAL A 351 10.48 6.83 4.64
CA VAL A 351 10.23 7.10 3.23
C VAL A 351 10.49 5.82 2.44
N TYR A 352 9.42 5.23 1.92
CA TYR A 352 9.45 4.03 1.11
C TYR A 352 9.08 4.36 -0.33
N SER A 353 9.52 3.53 -1.28
CA SER A 353 9.08 3.63 -2.67
C SER A 353 7.61 3.28 -2.76
N SER A 354 6.83 4.15 -3.43
CA SER A 354 5.41 3.93 -3.69
C SER A 354 5.15 3.80 -5.19
N PHE A 355 4.18 2.98 -5.53
CA PHE A 355 3.64 2.80 -6.89
C PHE A 355 2.20 3.29 -6.92
N VAL A 356 1.62 3.42 -8.11
CA VAL A 356 0.19 3.78 -8.22
C VAL A 356 -0.65 2.53 -8.30
N LEU A 357 -1.72 2.48 -7.50
CA LEU A 357 -2.86 1.61 -7.74
C LEU A 357 -4.10 2.48 -7.87
N ASN A 358 -5.01 2.10 -8.76
CA ASN A 358 -6.30 2.73 -8.87
C ASN A 358 -7.29 2.20 -7.80
N SER A 359 -8.49 2.77 -7.75
CA SER A 359 -9.57 2.36 -6.86
C SER A 359 -10.04 0.90 -7.07
N GLU A 360 -10.05 0.39 -8.31
CA GLU A 360 -10.41 -0.99 -8.66
C GLU A 360 -9.38 -2.02 -8.15
N GLU A 361 -8.09 -1.72 -8.34
CA GLU A 361 -6.97 -2.54 -7.91
C GLU A 361 -6.91 -2.61 -6.39
N LEU A 362 -7.06 -1.45 -5.71
CA LEU A 362 -7.15 -1.40 -4.26
C LEU A 362 -8.36 -2.16 -3.72
N ALA A 363 -9.52 -2.00 -4.35
CA ALA A 363 -10.72 -2.77 -4.01
C ALA A 363 -10.58 -4.27 -4.28
N THR A 364 -9.61 -4.70 -5.08
CA THR A 364 -9.35 -6.13 -5.33
C THR A 364 -8.49 -6.75 -4.23
N VAL A 365 -7.55 -5.99 -3.66
CA VAL A 365 -6.62 -6.48 -2.61
C VAL A 365 -7.15 -6.23 -1.19
N TYR A 366 -8.13 -5.34 -1.04
CA TYR A 366 -8.80 -5.04 0.21
C TYR A 366 -10.29 -4.83 -0.07
N HIS A 367 -11.09 -5.85 0.19
CA HIS A 367 -12.55 -5.81 0.21
C HIS A 367 -13.08 -6.75 1.29
N PHE A 368 -14.40 -6.74 1.51
CA PHE A 368 -15.03 -7.72 2.39
C PHE A 368 -15.50 -8.90 1.54
N PRO A 369 -15.10 -10.13 1.88
CA PRO A 369 -15.42 -11.29 1.07
C PRO A 369 -16.93 -11.56 1.07
N GLY A 370 -17.42 -12.12 -0.04
CA GLY A 370 -18.78 -12.63 -0.14
C GLY A 370 -18.97 -13.95 0.62
N ARG A 371 -20.09 -14.65 0.38
CA ARG A 371 -20.42 -15.92 1.08
C ARG A 371 -19.39 -17.03 0.86
N VAL A 372 -18.58 -16.92 -0.19
CA VAL A 372 -17.57 -17.92 -0.57
C VAL A 372 -16.45 -18.05 0.46
N ALA A 373 -16.15 -17.00 1.23
CA ALA A 373 -15.18 -17.10 2.32
C ALA A 373 -15.86 -17.59 3.60
N GLU A 374 -16.09 -18.90 3.69
CA GLU A 374 -16.67 -19.56 4.87
C GLU A 374 -15.66 -19.70 6.02
N THR A 375 -14.58 -18.90 6.07
CA THR A 375 -13.55 -19.06 7.08
C THR A 375 -14.17 -18.89 8.49
N PRO A 376 -14.09 -19.90 9.36
CA PRO A 376 -14.81 -19.91 10.64
C PRO A 376 -14.22 -18.92 11.67
N THR A 377 -13.01 -18.40 11.41
CA THR A 377 -12.20 -17.59 12.32
C THR A 377 -12.45 -16.08 12.25
N PHE A 378 -13.49 -15.62 11.55
CA PHE A 378 -13.95 -14.25 11.71
C PHE A 378 -14.56 -14.07 13.10
N GLY A 379 -14.19 -13.01 13.82
CA GLY A 379 -14.96 -12.53 14.98
C GLY A 379 -16.31 -12.00 14.52
N ARG A 380 -17.25 -12.90 14.17
CA ARG A 380 -18.55 -12.58 13.60
C ARG A 380 -19.46 -11.99 14.68
N ILE A 381 -20.22 -10.96 14.31
CA ILE A 381 -21.31 -10.45 15.15
C ILE A 381 -22.44 -11.50 15.13
N GLU A 382 -22.89 -11.95 16.30
CA GLU A 382 -23.84 -13.08 16.41
C GLU A 382 -25.27 -12.75 15.98
N ALA A 383 -25.66 -11.48 15.94
CA ALA A 383 -27.01 -11.08 15.58
C ALA A 383 -27.02 -9.82 14.70
N LYS A 384 -27.78 -9.86 13.60
CA LYS A 384 -28.22 -8.66 12.90
C LYS A 384 -29.05 -7.85 13.91
N LYS A 385 -28.72 -6.59 14.17
CA LYS A 385 -29.58 -5.73 15.00
C LYS A 385 -30.96 -5.71 14.34
N SER A 386 -31.95 -6.39 14.93
CA SER A 386 -33.30 -6.33 14.41
C SER A 386 -33.76 -4.88 14.51
N GLU A 387 -34.33 -4.34 13.44
CA GLU A 387 -35.09 -3.09 13.56
C GLU A 387 -36.12 -3.29 14.68
N PRO A 388 -36.22 -2.34 15.63
CA PRO A 388 -37.24 -2.45 16.67
C PRO A 388 -38.61 -2.55 16.00
N PRO A 389 -39.49 -3.48 16.43
CA PRO A 389 -40.81 -3.63 15.83
C PRO A 389 -41.55 -2.29 15.87
N ALA A 390 -42.22 -1.94 14.76
CA ALA A 390 -42.88 -0.65 14.56
C ALA A 390 -43.98 -0.29 15.58
N ASN A 391 -44.31 -1.19 16.50
CA ASN A 391 -45.32 -1.04 17.55
C ASN A 391 -44.70 -0.93 18.96
N LEU A 392 -43.72 -0.04 19.14
CA LEU A 392 -43.42 0.44 20.50
C LEU A 392 -44.39 1.59 20.81
N PRO A 393 -45.22 1.49 21.87
CA PRO A 393 -45.95 2.65 22.36
C PRO A 393 -44.93 3.71 22.78
N VAL A 394 -45.16 4.95 22.34
CA VAL A 394 -44.35 6.14 22.66
C VAL A 394 -44.36 6.43 24.15
#